data_AF-R4G5S8-F1
#
_entry.id   AF-R4G5S8-F1
#
_cell.length_a   1.000
_cell.length_b   1.000
_cell.length_c   1.000
_cell.angle_alpha   90.00
_cell.angle_beta   90.00
_cell.angle_gamma   90.00
#
_symmetry.space_group_name_H-M   'P 1'
#
loop_
_entity.id
_entity.type
_entity.pdbx_description
1 polymer ?
#
loop_
_entity_poly.entity_id
_entity_poly.type
_entity_poly.pdbx_seq_one_letter_code
_entity_poly.pdbx_strand_id
1 'polypeptide(L)'
;REKAAEIFFESFNVPALYVSMQAVLSLYATGRTTGVVLDSGDGVTHAVPIYEGFAIPHSIMRVDIAGRDVSRYLRLLLRKEGVN
;
A
#
# COMPACT_ATOMS: atom_id res chain seq x y z
N ARG A 1 -11.97 -1.79 10.48
CA ARG A 1 -12.56 -2.67 9.44
C ARG A 1 -14.06 -2.80 9.65
N GLU A 2 -14.52 -3.12 10.85
CA GLU A 2 -15.94 -3.20 11.22
C GLU A 2 -16.75 -1.95 10.87
N LYS A 3 -16.31 -0.77 11.32
CA LYS A 3 -16.99 0.50 10.99
C LYS A 3 -17.10 0.81 9.49
N ALA A 4 -16.13 0.35 8.69
CA ALA A 4 -16.21 0.49 7.24
C ALA A 4 -17.28 -0.46 6.68
N ALA A 5 -17.29 -1.72 7.13
CA ALA A 5 -18.30 -2.69 6.73
C ALA A 5 -19.72 -2.23 7.12
N GLU A 6 -19.90 -1.70 8.32
CA GLU A 6 -21.16 -1.10 8.80
C GLU A 6 -21.66 -0.01 7.85
N ILE A 7 -20.81 0.97 7.50
CA ILE A 7 -21.18 2.02 6.55
C ILE A 7 -21.55 1.43 5.17
N PHE A 8 -20.78 0.47 4.67
CA PHE A 8 -21.04 -0.15 3.36
C PHE A 8 -22.34 -0.96 3.33
N PHE A 9 -22.66 -1.70 4.38
CA PHE A 9 -23.89 -2.51 4.45
C PHE A 9 -25.11 -1.68 4.86
N GLU A 10 -25.00 -0.81 5.87
CA GLU A 10 -26.15 -0.09 6.42
C GLU A 10 -26.47 1.21 5.68
N SER A 11 -25.44 1.96 5.24
CA SER A 11 -25.65 3.23 4.53
C SER A 11 -25.72 3.04 3.01
N PHE A 12 -24.86 2.19 2.44
CA PHE A 12 -24.77 1.98 0.99
C PHE A 12 -25.50 0.71 0.50
N ASN A 13 -26.00 -0.12 1.41
CA ASN A 13 -26.81 -1.31 1.11
C ASN A 13 -26.17 -2.27 0.08
N VAL A 14 -24.83 -2.43 0.13
CA VAL A 14 -24.10 -3.29 -0.80
C VAL A 14 -24.40 -4.77 -0.52
N PRO A 15 -24.55 -5.63 -1.56
CA PRO A 15 -24.93 -7.03 -1.38
C PRO A 15 -23.81 -7.90 -0.79
N ALA A 16 -22.54 -7.52 -1.00
CA ALA A 16 -21.38 -8.23 -0.48
C ALA A 16 -20.16 -7.30 -0.40
N LEU A 17 -19.26 -7.57 0.55
CA LEU A 17 -18.00 -6.87 0.73
C LEU A 17 -16.86 -7.90 0.88
N TYR A 18 -15.78 -7.71 0.13
CA TYR A 18 -14.56 -8.51 0.24
C TYR A 18 -13.37 -7.61 0.57
N VAL A 19 -12.65 -7.93 1.65
CA VAL A 19 -11.47 -7.19 2.10
C VAL A 19 -10.26 -8.11 2.03
N SER A 20 -9.26 -7.71 1.27
CA SER A 20 -8.00 -8.44 1.12
C SER A 20 -6.81 -7.50 1.24
N MET A 21 -5.61 -8.08 1.28
CA MET A 21 -4.38 -7.32 1.39
C MET A 21 -4.03 -6.67 0.05
N GLN A 22 -3.73 -5.37 0.07
CA GLN A 22 -3.46 -4.59 -1.13
C GLN A 22 -2.36 -5.23 -2.00
N ALA A 23 -1.25 -5.68 -1.39
CA ALA A 23 -0.17 -6.32 -2.12
C ALA A 23 -0.61 -7.58 -2.89
N VAL A 24 -1.49 -8.40 -2.32
CA VAL A 24 -2.01 -9.60 -2.99
C VAL A 24 -2.88 -9.21 -4.19
N LEU A 25 -3.74 -8.21 -4.03
CA LEU A 25 -4.57 -7.69 -5.12
C LEU A 25 -3.72 -7.08 -6.24
N SER A 26 -2.66 -6.34 -5.88
CA SER A 26 -1.70 -5.78 -6.85
C SER A 26 -0.99 -6.88 -7.63
N LEU A 27 -0.58 -7.97 -6.98
CA LEU A 27 0.06 -9.09 -7.67
C LEU A 27 -0.92 -9.80 -8.61
N TYR A 28 -2.16 -10.01 -8.18
CA TYR A 28 -3.21 -10.60 -9.01
C TYR A 28 -3.56 -9.76 -10.23
N ALA A 29 -3.52 -8.43 -10.13
CA ALA A 29 -3.69 -7.55 -11.28
C ALA A 29 -2.62 -7.79 -12.37
N THR A 30 -1.45 -8.33 -12.02
CA THR A 30 -0.39 -8.70 -12.97
C THR A 30 -0.51 -10.11 -13.53
N GLY A 31 -1.55 -10.87 -13.14
CA GLY A 31 -1.73 -12.27 -13.52
C GLY A 31 -0.75 -13.25 -12.87
N ARG A 32 -0.04 -12.83 -11.82
CA ARG A 32 0.92 -13.65 -11.08
C ARG A 32 0.35 -14.03 -9.72
N THR A 33 0.70 -15.22 -9.26
CA THR A 33 0.34 -15.72 -7.93
C THR A 33 1.54 -15.79 -6.99
N THR A 34 2.75 -15.73 -7.53
CA THR A 34 4.01 -15.73 -6.77
C THR A 34 4.86 -14.55 -7.21
N GLY A 35 5.43 -13.83 -6.23
CA GLY A 35 6.28 -12.67 -6.47
C GLY A 35 6.48 -11.84 -5.21
N VAL A 36 7.30 -10.79 -5.32
CA VAL A 36 7.47 -9.80 -4.25
C VAL A 36 6.84 -8.50 -4.71
N VAL A 37 5.95 -7.95 -3.90
CA VAL A 37 5.34 -6.64 -4.14
C VAL A 37 6.05 -5.61 -3.29
N LEU A 38 6.64 -4.62 -3.96
CA LEU A 38 7.21 -3.44 -3.31
C LEU A 38 6.22 -2.29 -3.46
N ASP A 39 5.54 -1.94 -2.36
CA ASP A 39 4.56 -0.87 -2.31
C ASP A 39 5.14 0.33 -1.54
N SER A 40 5.38 1.44 -2.25
CA SER A 40 5.87 2.70 -1.67
C SER A 40 4.72 3.70 -1.60
N GLY A 41 4.13 3.84 -0.41
CA GLY A 41 3.04 4.79 -0.17
C GLY A 41 3.52 6.22 0.10
N ASP A 42 2.68 7.01 0.78
CA ASP A 42 3.04 8.36 1.20
C ASP A 42 4.04 8.36 2.37
N GLY A 43 3.83 7.54 3.40
CA GLY A 43 4.66 7.54 4.61
C GLY A 43 5.55 6.31 4.80
N VAL A 44 5.24 5.20 4.13
CA VAL A 44 5.90 3.91 4.39
C VAL A 44 6.06 3.13 3.10
N THR A 45 7.18 2.44 2.96
CA THR A 45 7.44 1.44 1.92
C THR A 45 7.39 0.04 2.51
N HIS A 46 6.64 -0.86 1.89
CA HIS A 46 6.52 -2.26 2.29
C HIS A 46 7.01 -3.20 1.18
N ALA A 47 7.81 -4.19 1.54
CA ALA A 47 8.13 -5.32 0.68
C ALA A 47 7.39 -6.55 1.19
N VAL A 48 6.44 -7.04 0.39
CA VAL A 48 5.56 -8.15 0.74
C VAL A 48 5.82 -9.32 -0.22
N PRO A 49 6.50 -10.38 0.25
CA PRO A 49 6.63 -11.61 -0.52
C PRO A 49 5.32 -12.41 -0.49
N ILE A 50 4.91 -12.87 -1.66
CA ILE A 50 3.71 -13.66 -1.89
C ILE A 50 4.12 -14.93 -2.64
N TYR A 51 3.65 -16.07 -2.14
CA TYR A 51 3.88 -17.38 -2.73
C TYR A 51 2.53 -18.08 -2.91
N GLU A 52 2.21 -18.46 -4.14
CA GLU A 52 0.96 -19.15 -4.50
C GLU A 52 -0.32 -18.46 -3.98
N GLY A 53 -0.33 -17.13 -3.97
CA GLY A 53 -1.45 -16.30 -3.50
C GLY A 53 -1.45 -16.03 -1.99
N PHE A 54 -0.52 -16.60 -1.23
CA PHE A 54 -0.37 -16.38 0.20
C PHE A 54 0.81 -15.46 0.50
N ALA A 55 0.57 -14.40 1.26
CA ALA A 55 1.66 -13.57 1.76
C ALA A 55 2.41 -14.29 2.88
N ILE A 56 3.74 -14.18 2.89
CA ILE A 56 4.60 -14.78 3.90
C ILE A 56 4.86 -13.74 5.00
N PRO A 57 4.14 -13.75 6.14
CA PRO A 57 4.10 -12.60 7.05
C PRO A 57 5.46 -12.33 7.72
N HIS A 58 6.20 -13.40 8.03
CA HIS A 58 7.53 -13.33 8.66
C HIS A 58 8.60 -12.68 7.77
N SER A 59 8.34 -12.56 6.46
CA SER A 59 9.27 -12.00 5.49
C SER A 59 8.82 -10.64 4.97
N ILE A 60 7.76 -10.06 5.55
CA ILE A 60 7.33 -8.70 5.23
C ILE A 60 8.33 -7.72 5.84
N MET A 61 8.93 -6.89 4.99
CA MET A 61 9.79 -5.81 5.42
C MET A 61 9.06 -4.49 5.29
N ARG A 62 9.30 -3.60 6.26
CA ARG A 62 8.74 -2.26 6.29
C ARG A 62 9.85 -1.25 6.51
N VAL A 63 9.80 -0.16 5.76
CA VAL A 63 10.70 0.99 5.91
C VAL A 63 9.85 2.25 6.00
N ASP A 64 10.08 3.08 7.02
CA ASP A 64 9.38 4.36 7.21
C ASP A 64 10.02 5.49 6.36
N ILE A 65 10.29 5.18 5.09
CA ILE A 65 10.74 6.12 4.06
C ILE A 65 9.85 5.91 2.85
N ALA A 66 9.21 6.98 2.38
CA ALA A 66 8.36 6.91 1.19
C ALA A 66 8.17 8.27 0.51
N GLY A 67 7.04 8.47 -0.19
CA GLY A 67 6.80 9.65 -1.04
C GLY A 67 6.87 11.00 -0.31
N ARG A 68 6.50 11.04 0.98
CA ARG A 68 6.58 12.24 1.81
C ARG A 68 8.01 12.68 2.04
N ASP A 69 8.92 11.75 2.24
CA ASP A 69 10.34 12.04 2.46
C ASP A 69 10.98 12.57 1.17
N VAL A 70 10.63 11.97 0.03
CA VAL A 70 11.02 12.46 -1.29
C VAL A 70 10.50 13.89 -1.51
N SER A 71 9.22 14.14 -1.23
CA SER A 71 8.61 15.46 -1.38
C SER A 71 9.24 16.51 -0.45
N ARG A 72 9.57 16.12 0.79
CA ARG A 72 10.26 16.99 1.75
C ARG A 72 11.67 17.32 1.27
N TYR A 73 12.39 16.33 0.76
CA TYR A 73 13.74 16.51 0.25
C TYR A 73 13.76 17.42 -1.00
N LEU A 74 12.82 17.22 -1.92
CA LEU A 74 12.67 18.10 -3.08
C LEU A 74 12.40 19.56 -2.68
N ARG A 75 11.50 19.78 -1.71
CA ARG A 75 11.25 21.14 -1.19
C ARG A 75 12.49 21.76 -0.57
N LEU A 76 13.32 20.97 0.12
CA LEU A 76 14.59 21.46 0.68
C LEU A 76 15.55 21.89 -0.44
N LEU A 77 15.65 21.12 -1.52
CA LEU A 77 16.48 21.46 -2.68
C LEU A 77 15.99 22.72 -3.38
N LEU A 78 14.69 22.84 -3.65
CA LEU A 78 14.11 24.03 -4.28
C LEU A 78 14.39 25.31 -3.46
N ARG A 79 14.24 25.23 -2.13
CA ARG A 79 14.58 26.34 -1.23
C ARG A 79 16.06 26.72 -1.28
N LYS A 80 16.96 25.76 -1.47
CA LYS A 80 18.40 26.03 -1.63
C LYS A 80 18.72 26.72 -2.95
N GLU A 81 17.99 26.38 -4.01
CA GLU A 81 18.12 27.00 -5.34
C GLU A 81 17.37 28.35 -5.48
N GLY A 82 16.79 28.86 -4.38
CA GLY A 82 16.10 30.16 -4.37
C GLY A 82 14.68 30.15 -4.94
N VAL A 83 14.11 28.97 -5.19
CA VAL A 83 12.72 28.80 -5.63
C VAL A 83 11.86 28.53 -4.38
N ASN A 84 10.98 29.47 -4.04
CA ASN A 84 10.10 29.40 -2.85
C ASN A 84 9.00 28.35 -2.98
#